data_AF-A0A6A5GYH6-F1
#
_entry.id   AF-A0A6A5GYH6-F1
#
_cell.length_a   1.000
_cell.length_b   1.000
_cell.length_c   1.000
_cell.angle_alpha   90.00
_cell.angle_beta   90.00
_cell.angle_gamma   90.00
#
_symmetry.space_group_name_H-M   'P 1'
#
loop_
_entity.id
_entity.type
_entity.pdbx_description
1 polymer ?
#
loop_
_entity_poly.entity_id
_entity_poly.type
_entity_poly.pdbx_seq_one_letter_code
_entity_poly.pdbx_strand_id
1 'polypeptide(L)'
;MFLSFPFFTIAALEQFIVPNKFSIAPEGSKEKFIQEYSWHQFVLLALTIAVGFARGVPATDAPDEPQRLSNVKKPMYFVIGYGILQAILGISLTFLYSPDSETRYLITTVSQILLVMLLSYYAAPMFFTCTMWYTWIIFPAIICMIGGCKALFAHQLDCYKTLFIFWIMMIFFGLLDMYLMAVNHIYDGCFHFQHRAPTPRYPEWLMYRPPHPIPTVRY
;
A
#
# COMPACT_ATOMS: atom_id res chain seq x y z
N MET A 1 -12.20 16.49 1.06
CA MET A 1 -12.49 15.27 0.27
C MET A 1 -11.71 15.38 -1.02
N PHE A 2 -10.94 14.36 -1.39
CA PHE A 2 -9.99 14.43 -2.51
C PHE A 2 -9.76 13.05 -3.15
N LEU A 3 -9.33 13.04 -4.41
CA LEU A 3 -8.85 11.84 -5.10
C LEU A 3 -7.36 11.68 -4.86
N SER A 4 -6.91 10.49 -4.47
CA SER A 4 -5.49 10.16 -4.45
C SER A 4 -5.25 8.69 -4.78
N PHE A 5 -3.98 8.34 -4.97
CA PHE A 5 -3.57 6.94 -5.01
C PHE A 5 -3.86 6.24 -3.68
N PRO A 6 -4.01 4.90 -3.68
CA PRO A 6 -4.23 4.13 -2.47
C PRO A 6 -3.07 4.32 -1.47
N PHE A 7 -3.34 4.93 -0.31
CA PHE A 7 -2.33 5.20 0.73
C PHE A 7 -1.66 3.93 1.24
N PHE A 8 -2.37 2.80 1.29
CA PHE A 8 -1.77 1.52 1.64
C PHE A 8 -0.59 1.17 0.72
N THR A 9 -0.75 1.37 -0.60
CA THR A 9 0.27 0.98 -1.57
C THR A 9 1.53 1.82 -1.41
N ILE A 10 1.36 3.12 -1.13
CA ILE A 10 2.47 4.04 -0.83
C ILE A 10 3.19 3.59 0.44
N ALA A 11 2.46 3.38 1.54
CA ALA A 11 3.01 2.91 2.80
C ALA A 11 3.80 1.59 2.67
N ALA A 12 3.22 0.65 1.92
CA ALA A 12 3.80 -0.66 1.71
C ALA A 12 5.05 -0.64 0.82
N LEU A 13 5.21 0.37 -0.05
CA LEU A 13 6.44 0.59 -0.81
C LEU A 13 7.52 1.27 0.04
N GLU A 14 7.14 2.28 0.82
CA GLU A 14 8.08 3.08 1.63
C GLU A 14 8.75 2.24 2.73
N GLN A 15 8.06 1.24 3.29
CA GLN A 15 8.70 0.34 4.27
C GLN A 15 9.92 -0.43 3.71
N PHE A 16 10.04 -0.63 2.40
CA PHE A 16 11.23 -1.29 1.82
C PHE A 16 12.45 -0.36 1.76
N ILE A 17 12.21 0.95 1.84
CA ILE A 17 13.26 1.96 1.90
C ILE A 17 13.82 2.06 3.32
N VAL A 18 13.05 1.66 4.34
CA VAL A 18 13.50 1.71 5.73
C VAL A 18 14.34 0.46 6.06
N PRO A 19 15.50 0.63 6.71
CA PRO A 19 16.34 -0.49 7.09
C PRO A 19 15.61 -1.39 8.10
N ASN A 20 15.62 -2.70 7.83
CA ASN A 20 14.98 -3.73 8.66
C ASN A 20 16.00 -4.51 9.51
N LYS A 21 17.28 -4.16 9.39
CA LYS A 21 18.35 -4.57 10.29
C LYS A 21 18.82 -3.34 11.06
N PHE A 22 19.04 -3.49 12.36
CA PHE A 22 19.45 -2.38 13.21
C PHE A 22 20.82 -2.68 13.79
N SER A 23 21.71 -1.68 13.74
CA SER A 23 23.05 -1.78 14.28
C SER A 23 23.23 -0.84 15.48
N ILE A 24 24.09 -1.26 16.41
CA ILE A 24 24.54 -0.45 17.55
C ILE A 24 25.72 0.45 17.14
N ALA A 25 26.14 0.42 15.88
CA ALA A 25 27.21 1.27 15.36
C ALA A 25 26.91 2.78 15.56
N PRO A 26 27.96 3.63 15.70
CA PRO A 26 27.79 5.07 15.92
C PRO A 26 26.95 5.74 14.84
N GLU A 27 26.09 6.67 15.23
CA GLU A 27 25.27 7.46 14.31
C GLU A 27 26.13 8.21 13.29
N GLY A 28 25.72 8.19 12.02
CA GLY A 28 26.45 8.85 10.93
C GLY A 28 27.66 8.09 10.37
N SER A 29 28.00 6.92 10.92
CA SER A 29 29.08 6.08 10.38
C SER A 29 28.63 5.35 9.09
N LYS A 30 29.54 5.24 8.11
CA LYS A 30 29.32 4.43 6.90
C LYS A 30 29.05 2.96 7.23
N GLU A 31 29.66 2.46 8.30
CA GLU A 31 29.48 1.09 8.79
C GLU A 31 28.04 0.85 9.27
N LYS A 32 27.42 1.81 9.94
CA LYS A 32 26.00 1.74 10.32
C LYS A 32 25.11 1.63 9.09
N PHE A 33 25.33 2.45 8.07
CA PHE A 33 24.55 2.39 6.82
C PHE A 33 24.68 1.02 6.13
N ILE A 34 25.91 0.49 6.02
CA ILE A 34 26.16 -0.83 5.39
C ILE A 34 25.57 -1.98 6.21
N GLN A 35 25.53 -1.87 7.54
CA GLN A 35 25.00 -2.91 8.42
C GLN A 35 23.48 -2.89 8.53
N GLU A 36 22.86 -1.72 8.41
CA GLU A 36 21.41 -1.54 8.54
C GLU A 36 20.67 -1.82 7.22
N TYR A 37 21.27 -1.47 6.09
CA TYR A 37 20.70 -1.73 4.77
C TYR A 37 21.19 -3.06 4.19
N SER A 38 20.28 -4.03 4.11
CA SER A 38 20.58 -5.32 3.48
C SER A 38 20.42 -5.24 1.96
N TRP A 39 21.37 -5.83 1.22
CA TRP A 39 21.28 -5.94 -0.24
C TRP A 39 19.98 -6.61 -0.71
N HIS A 40 19.43 -7.52 0.11
CA HIS A 40 18.15 -8.18 -0.16
C HIS A 40 16.99 -7.18 -0.25
N GLN A 41 16.97 -6.14 0.61
CA GLN A 41 15.91 -5.11 0.58
C GLN A 41 15.96 -4.31 -0.72
N PHE A 42 17.16 -3.95 -1.19
CA PHE A 42 17.32 -3.25 -2.47
C PHE A 42 16.90 -4.11 -3.66
N VAL A 43 17.22 -5.41 -3.64
CA VAL A 43 16.79 -6.34 -4.69
C VAL A 43 15.28 -6.50 -4.68
N LEU A 44 14.66 -6.60 -3.51
CA LEU A 44 13.21 -6.66 -3.35
C LEU A 44 12.53 -5.38 -3.86
N LEU A 45 13.06 -4.21 -3.51
CA LEU A 45 12.55 -2.93 -4.01
C LEU A 45 12.68 -2.83 -5.54
N ALA A 46 13.85 -3.14 -6.09
CA ALA A 46 14.10 -3.12 -7.53
C ALA A 46 13.18 -4.09 -8.29
N LEU A 47 12.97 -5.29 -7.74
CA LEU A 47 12.06 -6.28 -8.32
C LEU A 47 10.61 -5.81 -8.26
N THR A 48 10.20 -5.19 -7.15
CA THR A 48 8.86 -4.61 -7.00
C THR A 48 8.61 -3.57 -8.09
N ILE A 49 9.57 -2.67 -8.31
CA ILE A 49 9.49 -1.62 -9.32
C ILE A 49 9.49 -2.22 -10.73
N ALA A 50 10.44 -3.10 -11.06
CA ALA A 50 10.57 -3.67 -12.39
C ALA A 50 9.32 -4.46 -12.81
N VAL A 51 8.85 -5.37 -11.96
CA VAL A 51 7.63 -6.15 -12.21
C VAL A 51 6.40 -5.25 -12.18
N GLY A 52 6.37 -4.27 -11.27
CA GLY A 52 5.29 -3.29 -11.15
C GLY A 52 5.11 -2.46 -12.41
N PHE A 53 6.20 -1.99 -13.04
CA PHE A 53 6.13 -1.29 -14.33
C PHE A 53 5.74 -2.23 -15.48
N ALA A 54 6.32 -3.43 -15.53
CA ALA A 54 6.02 -4.43 -16.57
C ALA A 54 4.54 -4.85 -16.56
N ARG A 55 3.86 -4.77 -15.41
CA ARG A 55 2.43 -5.07 -15.27
C ARG A 55 1.55 -3.82 -15.31
N GLY A 56 2.04 -2.71 -14.77
CA GLY A 56 1.31 -1.44 -14.65
C GLY A 56 1.12 -0.73 -15.98
N VAL A 57 2.18 -0.66 -16.81
CA VAL A 57 2.12 0.04 -18.11
C VAL A 57 1.14 -0.65 -19.06
N PRO A 58 1.18 -1.98 -19.30
CA PRO A 58 0.18 -2.60 -20.16
C PRO A 58 -1.26 -2.47 -19.63
N ALA A 59 -1.43 -2.27 -18.32
CA ALA A 59 -2.75 -2.08 -17.71
C ALA A 59 -3.34 -0.68 -17.98
N THR A 60 -2.53 0.34 -18.26
CA THR A 60 -3.04 1.67 -18.65
C THR A 60 -3.63 1.68 -20.05
N ASP A 61 -3.10 0.82 -20.92
CA ASP A 61 -3.48 0.73 -22.34
C ASP A 61 -4.57 -0.33 -22.58
N ALA A 62 -4.96 -1.06 -21.54
CA ALA A 62 -5.97 -2.11 -21.63
C ALA A 62 -7.36 -1.51 -21.93
N PRO A 63 -8.20 -2.21 -22.72
CA PRO A 63 -9.55 -1.74 -23.03
C PRO A 63 -10.41 -1.60 -21.75
N ASP A 64 -11.21 -0.53 -21.70
CA ASP A 64 -12.08 -0.23 -20.56
C ASP A 64 -13.31 -1.16 -20.56
N GLU A 65 -13.19 -2.29 -19.86
CA GLU A 65 -14.29 -3.23 -19.66
C GLU A 65 -15.15 -2.85 -18.44
N PRO A 66 -16.48 -3.01 -18.50
CA PRO A 66 -17.38 -2.62 -17.40
C PRO A 66 -17.12 -3.37 -16.09
N GLN A 67 -16.44 -4.53 -16.12
CA GLN A 67 -16.09 -5.33 -14.94
C GLN A 67 -14.66 -5.09 -14.43
N ARG A 68 -13.86 -4.24 -15.10
CA ARG A 68 -12.44 -3.99 -14.81
C ARG A 68 -12.20 -3.62 -13.35
N LEU A 69 -12.91 -2.62 -12.83
CA LEU A 69 -12.79 -2.17 -11.43
C LEU A 69 -13.11 -3.29 -10.42
N SER A 70 -14.11 -4.13 -10.71
CA SER A 70 -14.47 -5.28 -9.86
C SER A 70 -13.36 -6.35 -9.86
N ASN A 71 -12.78 -6.60 -11.03
CA ASN A 71 -11.70 -7.56 -11.21
C ASN A 71 -10.40 -7.11 -10.54
N VAL A 72 -10.14 -5.80 -10.45
CA VAL A 72 -8.98 -5.24 -9.73
C VAL A 72 -9.22 -5.18 -8.21
N LYS A 73 -10.46 -4.97 -7.75
CA LYS A 73 -10.81 -4.91 -6.32
C LYS A 73 -10.50 -6.20 -5.56
N LYS A 74 -10.95 -7.34 -6.08
CA LYS A 74 -10.83 -8.65 -5.39
C LYS A 74 -9.39 -9.01 -5.00
N PRO A 75 -8.40 -8.99 -5.91
CA PRO A 75 -7.02 -9.28 -5.53
C PRO A 75 -6.46 -8.20 -4.61
N MET A 76 -6.88 -6.94 -4.73
CA MET A 76 -6.41 -5.88 -3.84
C MET A 76 -6.81 -6.11 -2.38
N TYR A 77 -8.01 -6.62 -2.10
CA TYR A 77 -8.36 -7.03 -0.72
C TYR A 77 -7.39 -8.05 -0.15
N PHE A 78 -6.94 -9.00 -0.96
CA PHE A 78 -5.95 -9.98 -0.53
C PHE A 78 -4.58 -9.35 -0.29
N VAL A 79 -4.13 -8.46 -1.19
CA VAL A 79 -2.86 -7.73 -1.03
C VAL A 79 -2.85 -6.89 0.24
N ILE A 80 -3.91 -6.10 0.47
CA ILE A 80 -4.01 -5.26 1.66
C ILE A 80 -4.12 -6.14 2.92
N GLY A 81 -4.92 -7.22 2.87
CA GLY A 81 -5.09 -8.11 4.00
C GLY A 81 -3.77 -8.76 4.41
N TYR A 82 -2.99 -9.23 3.44
CA TYR A 82 -1.66 -9.77 3.67
C TYR A 82 -0.71 -8.70 4.23
N GLY A 83 -0.71 -7.48 3.68
CA GLY A 83 0.13 -6.38 4.18
C GLY A 83 -0.20 -5.99 5.63
N ILE A 84 -1.48 -5.97 6.00
CA ILE A 84 -1.90 -5.73 7.39
C ILE A 84 -1.37 -6.83 8.31
N LEU A 85 -1.51 -8.11 7.91
CA LEU A 85 -0.98 -9.24 8.68
C LEU A 85 0.55 -9.17 8.81
N GLN A 86 1.24 -8.80 7.74
CA GLN A 86 2.69 -8.61 7.75
C GLN A 86 3.11 -7.47 8.69
N ALA A 87 2.38 -6.35 8.71
CA ALA A 87 2.64 -5.24 9.61
C ALA A 87 2.45 -5.66 11.09
N ILE A 88 1.38 -6.39 11.40
CA ILE A 88 1.12 -6.94 12.75
C ILE A 88 2.22 -7.92 13.16
N LEU A 89 2.65 -8.80 12.24
CA LEU A 89 3.77 -9.72 12.45
C LEU A 89 5.06 -8.93 12.74
N GLY A 90 5.36 -7.92 11.94
CA GLY A 90 6.52 -7.04 12.10
C GLY A 90 6.55 -6.39 13.49
N ILE A 91 5.44 -5.78 13.91
CA ILE A 91 5.28 -5.18 15.24
C ILE A 91 5.47 -6.24 16.33
N SER A 92 4.82 -7.39 16.21
CA SER A 92 4.88 -8.45 17.23
C SER A 92 6.32 -8.99 17.40
N LEU A 93 7.06 -9.10 16.30
CA LEU A 93 8.45 -9.53 16.32
C LEU A 93 9.38 -8.53 17.02
N THR A 94 9.04 -7.23 17.10
CA THR A 94 9.85 -6.26 17.87
C THR A 94 9.73 -6.47 19.37
N PHE A 95 8.62 -7.02 19.85
CA PHE A 95 8.43 -7.37 21.26
C PHE A 95 9.08 -8.72 21.63
N LEU A 96 9.18 -9.64 20.66
CA LEU A 96 9.67 -11.00 20.90
C LEU A 96 11.18 -11.16 20.70
N TYR A 97 11.79 -10.34 19.83
CA TYR A 97 13.19 -10.48 19.45
C TYR A 97 13.96 -9.17 19.56
N SER A 98 15.26 -9.29 19.85
CA SER A 98 16.17 -8.15 19.94
C SER A 98 16.39 -7.47 18.57
N PRO A 99 16.78 -6.18 18.57
CA PRO A 99 16.99 -5.38 17.35
C PRO A 99 17.95 -5.99 16.32
N ASP A 100 18.94 -6.72 16.80
CA ASP A 100 20.05 -7.37 16.11
C ASP A 100 19.80 -8.85 15.78
N SER A 101 18.65 -9.40 16.18
CA SER A 101 18.34 -10.82 15.99
C SER A 101 18.24 -11.20 14.51
N GLU A 102 19.07 -12.16 14.09
CA GLU A 102 19.02 -12.74 12.75
C GLU A 102 17.68 -13.43 12.46
N THR A 103 17.10 -14.10 13.46
CA THR A 103 15.79 -14.75 13.35
C THR A 103 14.70 -13.76 13.00
N ARG A 104 14.68 -12.59 13.67
CA ARG A 104 13.72 -11.53 13.37
C ARG A 104 13.87 -11.06 11.93
N TYR A 105 15.11 -10.79 11.51
CA TYR A 105 15.44 -10.33 10.18
C TYR A 105 15.03 -11.34 9.10
N LEU A 106 15.26 -12.64 9.33
CA LEU A 106 14.89 -13.69 8.39
C LEU A 106 13.37 -13.80 8.24
N ILE A 107 12.62 -13.84 9.34
CA ILE A 107 11.15 -13.93 9.30
C ILE A 107 10.54 -12.69 8.60
N THR A 108 11.01 -11.49 8.93
CA THR A 108 10.50 -10.26 8.29
C THR A 108 10.87 -10.20 6.81
N THR A 109 12.09 -10.62 6.43
CA THR A 109 12.51 -10.66 5.01
C THR A 109 11.70 -11.68 4.21
N VAL A 110 11.46 -12.89 4.75
CA VAL A 110 10.68 -13.93 4.07
C VAL A 110 9.23 -13.49 3.87
N SER A 111 8.61 -12.87 4.89
CA SER A 111 7.25 -12.32 4.74
C SER A 111 7.19 -11.15 3.75
N GLN A 112 8.26 -10.35 3.64
CA GLN A 112 8.37 -9.27 2.67
C GLN A 112 8.44 -9.78 1.22
N ILE A 113 9.05 -10.93 0.94
CA ILE A 113 9.11 -11.50 -0.42
C ILE A 113 7.69 -11.71 -0.99
N LEU A 114 6.79 -12.29 -0.21
CA LEU A 114 5.42 -12.51 -0.66
C LEU A 114 4.68 -11.19 -0.85
N LEU A 115 4.89 -10.21 0.05
CA LEU A 115 4.29 -8.89 -0.08
C LEU A 115 4.75 -8.18 -1.38
N VAL A 116 6.04 -8.28 -1.72
CA VAL A 116 6.61 -7.74 -2.97
C VAL A 116 5.94 -8.35 -4.20
N MET A 117 5.78 -9.67 -4.23
CA MET A 117 5.12 -10.36 -5.34
C MET A 117 3.66 -9.91 -5.48
N LEU A 118 2.94 -9.77 -4.37
CA LEU A 118 1.55 -9.32 -4.35
C LEU A 118 1.41 -7.84 -4.77
N LEU A 119 2.27 -6.96 -4.26
CA LEU A 119 2.27 -5.53 -4.61
C LEU A 119 2.58 -5.33 -6.09
N SER A 120 3.66 -5.95 -6.58
CA SER A 120 4.09 -5.79 -7.97
C SER A 120 3.09 -6.36 -8.98
N TYR A 121 2.45 -7.49 -8.66
CA TYR A 121 1.55 -8.14 -9.61
C TYR A 121 0.13 -7.57 -9.60
N TYR A 122 -0.38 -7.20 -8.42
CA TYR A 122 -1.79 -6.79 -8.25
C TYR A 122 -1.96 -5.32 -7.86
N ALA A 123 -1.13 -4.78 -6.97
CA ALA A 123 -1.28 -3.38 -6.54
C ALA A 123 -0.75 -2.39 -7.58
N ALA A 124 0.30 -2.74 -8.34
CA ALA A 124 0.86 -1.85 -9.36
C ALA A 124 -0.17 -1.51 -10.46
N PRO A 125 -0.88 -2.46 -11.10
CA PRO A 125 -1.96 -2.12 -12.04
C PRO A 125 -3.03 -1.20 -11.44
N MET A 126 -3.40 -1.41 -10.17
CA MET A 126 -4.34 -0.52 -9.49
C MET A 126 -3.77 0.88 -9.28
N PHE A 127 -2.50 0.97 -8.87
CA PHE A 127 -1.82 2.24 -8.67
C PHE A 127 -1.76 3.08 -9.95
N PHE A 128 -1.50 2.45 -11.10
CA PHE A 128 -1.47 3.17 -12.38
C PHE A 128 -2.86 3.49 -12.93
N THR A 129 -3.86 2.65 -12.70
CA THR A 129 -5.16 2.73 -13.41
C THR A 129 -6.35 3.18 -12.57
N CYS A 130 -6.18 3.35 -11.26
CA CYS A 130 -7.26 3.67 -10.32
C CYS A 130 -6.89 4.81 -9.36
N THR A 131 -7.90 5.55 -8.92
CA THR A 131 -7.81 6.51 -7.81
C THR A 131 -8.90 6.23 -6.78
N MET A 132 -8.61 6.56 -5.52
CA MET A 132 -9.51 6.38 -4.39
C MET A 132 -10.07 7.73 -3.96
N TRP A 133 -11.37 7.75 -3.63
CA TRP A 133 -12.03 8.95 -3.15
C TRP A 133 -12.08 8.99 -1.63
N TYR A 134 -11.15 9.74 -1.04
CA TYR A 134 -11.01 9.87 0.41
C TYR A 134 -12.01 10.88 0.96
N THR A 135 -12.99 10.35 1.67
CA THR A 135 -14.03 11.11 2.37
C THR A 135 -13.57 11.53 3.76
N TRP A 136 -14.48 12.09 4.57
CA TRP A 136 -14.22 12.50 5.95
C TRP A 136 -13.74 11.36 6.87
N ILE A 137 -13.93 10.09 6.48
CA ILE A 137 -13.52 8.91 7.25
C ILE A 137 -11.98 8.78 7.33
N ILE A 138 -11.24 9.52 6.50
CA ILE A 138 -9.79 9.64 6.63
C ILE A 138 -9.35 10.25 7.97
N PHE A 139 -10.14 11.15 8.57
CA PHE A 139 -9.77 11.78 9.84
C PHE A 139 -9.71 10.77 11.01
N PRO A 140 -10.73 9.91 11.22
CA PRO A 140 -10.61 8.78 12.15
C PRO A 140 -9.37 7.91 11.90
N ALA A 141 -9.06 7.58 10.64
CA ALA A 141 -7.89 6.76 10.32
C ALA A 141 -6.57 7.44 10.72
N ILE A 142 -6.43 8.75 10.49
CA ILE A 142 -5.28 9.55 10.93
C ILE A 142 -5.17 9.59 12.46
N ILE A 143 -6.29 9.78 13.16
CA ILE A 143 -6.31 9.79 14.64
C ILE A 143 -5.84 8.45 15.19
N CYS A 144 -6.37 7.34 14.64
CA CYS A 144 -5.95 5.99 15.01
C CYS A 144 -4.47 5.73 14.71
N MET A 145 -3.97 6.20 13.56
CA MET A 145 -2.55 6.11 13.21
C MET A 145 -1.67 6.84 14.22
N ILE A 146 -1.98 8.11 14.53
CA ILE A 146 -1.21 8.89 15.52
C ILE A 146 -1.24 8.23 16.89
N GLY A 147 -2.41 7.74 17.31
CA GLY A 147 -2.57 7.02 18.58
C GLY A 147 -1.73 5.73 18.62
N GLY A 148 -1.78 4.92 17.56
CA GLY A 148 -1.01 3.69 17.42
C GLY A 148 0.50 3.93 17.45
N CYS A 149 0.99 4.91 16.69
CA CYS A 149 2.41 5.29 16.72
C CYS A 149 2.84 5.76 18.11
N LYS A 150 2.05 6.63 18.76
CA LYS A 150 2.36 7.11 20.12
C LYS A 150 2.45 5.97 21.13
N ALA A 151 1.52 5.01 21.07
CA ALA A 151 1.54 3.85 21.94
C ALA A 151 2.81 3.00 21.73
N LEU A 152 3.18 2.71 20.47
CA LEU A 152 4.39 1.94 20.19
C LEU A 152 5.67 2.68 20.58
N PHE A 153 5.74 4.00 20.33
CA PHE A 153 6.91 4.80 20.68
C PHE A 153 7.13 4.91 22.20
N ALA A 154 6.09 4.77 23.01
CA ALA A 154 6.20 4.78 24.47
C ALA A 154 6.77 3.46 25.03
N HIS A 155 6.67 2.36 24.28
CA HIS A 155 6.97 1.01 24.77
C HIS A 155 8.14 0.32 24.07
N GLN A 156 8.70 0.92 23.01
CA GLN A 156 9.68 0.26 22.14
C GLN A 156 10.88 1.14 21.84
N LEU A 157 11.98 0.50 21.39
CA LEU A 157 13.24 1.15 21.09
C LEU A 157 13.12 2.14 19.92
N ASP A 158 13.92 3.20 19.98
CA ASP A 158 13.93 4.30 19.03
C ASP A 158 14.28 3.87 17.59
N CYS A 159 15.06 2.79 17.44
CA CYS A 159 15.46 2.27 16.14
C CYS A 159 14.26 1.85 15.27
N TYR A 160 13.15 1.40 15.87
CA TYR A 160 11.96 0.95 15.15
C TYR A 160 11.00 2.07 14.76
N LYS A 161 11.20 3.30 15.24
CA LYS A 161 10.23 4.40 15.13
C LYS A 161 9.74 4.61 13.69
N THR A 162 10.66 4.64 12.74
CA THR A 162 10.35 4.84 11.32
C THR A 162 9.53 3.67 10.75
N LEU A 163 9.89 2.42 11.08
CA LEU A 163 9.14 1.23 10.65
C LEU A 163 7.74 1.16 11.25
N PHE A 164 7.58 1.55 12.52
CA PHE A 164 6.26 1.62 13.14
C PHE A 164 5.33 2.60 12.46
N ILE A 165 5.83 3.75 11.98
CA ILE A 165 5.01 4.70 11.21
C ILE A 165 4.42 3.99 9.99
N PHE A 166 5.24 3.28 9.21
CA PHE A 166 4.78 2.59 8.01
C PHE A 166 3.87 1.40 8.32
N TRP A 167 4.19 0.58 9.32
CA TRP A 167 3.33 -0.55 9.71
C TRP A 167 1.97 -0.09 10.23
N ILE A 168 1.93 0.94 11.06
CA ILE A 168 0.67 1.51 11.55
C ILE A 168 -0.11 2.19 10.42
N MET A 169 0.59 2.86 9.49
CA MET A 169 -0.02 3.40 8.27
C MET A 169 -0.65 2.29 7.42
N MET A 170 0.07 1.19 7.18
CA MET A 170 -0.44 0.02 6.46
C MET A 170 -1.69 -0.59 7.12
N ILE A 171 -1.75 -0.61 8.47
CA ILE A 171 -2.92 -1.11 9.20
C ILE A 171 -4.12 -0.18 8.98
N PHE A 172 -4.02 1.10 9.38
CA PHE A 172 -5.20 1.97 9.39
C PHE A 172 -5.60 2.48 8.00
N PHE A 173 -4.64 2.84 7.15
CA PHE A 173 -4.95 3.20 5.77
C PHE A 173 -5.27 1.97 4.92
N GLY A 174 -4.73 0.78 5.22
CA GLY A 174 -5.18 -0.46 4.60
C GLY A 174 -6.65 -0.75 4.89
N LEU A 175 -7.07 -0.65 6.15
CA LEU A 175 -8.49 -0.81 6.51
C LEU A 175 -9.38 0.27 5.87
N LEU A 176 -8.91 1.52 5.81
CA LEU A 176 -9.61 2.60 5.14
C LEU A 176 -9.77 2.32 3.65
N ASP A 177 -8.69 1.92 2.97
CA ASP A 177 -8.69 1.60 1.55
C ASP A 177 -9.66 0.44 1.30
N MET A 178 -9.59 -0.65 2.07
CA MET A 178 -10.56 -1.75 2.01
C MET A 178 -12.02 -1.30 2.17
N TYR A 179 -12.28 -0.41 3.12
CA TYR A 179 -13.61 0.14 3.34
C TYR A 179 -14.09 0.96 2.14
N LEU A 180 -13.24 1.86 1.63
CA LEU A 180 -13.54 2.68 0.45
C LEU A 180 -13.77 1.81 -0.79
N MET A 181 -13.01 0.72 -0.95
CA MET A 181 -13.26 -0.26 -2.00
C MET A 181 -14.63 -0.93 -1.85
N ALA A 182 -15.07 -1.18 -0.61
CA ALA A 182 -16.31 -1.89 -0.31
C ALA A 182 -17.54 -1.03 -0.60
N VAL A 183 -17.44 0.27 -0.32
CA VAL A 183 -18.47 1.26 -0.67
C VAL A 183 -18.34 1.79 -2.12
N ASN A 184 -17.50 1.16 -2.94
CA ASN A 184 -17.27 1.50 -4.34
C ASN A 184 -16.72 2.91 -4.60
N HIS A 185 -15.95 3.47 -3.66
CA HIS A 185 -15.24 4.75 -3.81
C HIS A 185 -13.89 4.59 -4.54
N ILE A 186 -13.89 3.78 -5.61
CA ILE A 186 -12.74 3.62 -6.52
C ILE A 186 -13.16 4.11 -7.89
N TYR A 187 -12.32 4.94 -8.48
CA TYR A 187 -12.52 5.57 -9.77
C TYR A 187 -11.34 5.28 -10.70
N ASP A 188 -11.54 5.52 -12.00
CA ASP A 188 -10.45 5.43 -12.97
C ASP A 188 -9.38 6.48 -12.64
N GLY A 189 -8.12 6.07 -12.74
CA GLY A 189 -6.98 6.96 -12.58
C GLY A 189 -6.73 7.79 -13.83
N CYS A 190 -5.96 8.88 -13.68
CA CYS A 190 -5.67 9.83 -14.75
C CYS A 190 -5.04 9.15 -16.00
N PHE A 191 -4.23 8.11 -15.81
CA PHE A 191 -3.54 7.42 -16.90
C PHE A 191 -4.47 6.52 -17.73
N HIS A 192 -5.58 6.04 -17.15
CA HIS A 192 -6.55 5.20 -17.87
C HIS A 192 -7.69 6.02 -18.50
N PHE A 193 -7.92 7.25 -18.01
CA PHE A 193 -8.96 8.14 -18.51
C PHE A 193 -8.69 8.61 -19.96
N GLN A 194 -7.42 8.69 -20.37
CA GLN A 194 -7.01 9.17 -21.69
C GLN A 194 -7.40 8.23 -22.85
N HIS A 195 -7.66 6.95 -22.56
CA HIS A 195 -8.02 5.94 -23.56
C HIS A 195 -9.53 5.70 -23.70
N ARG A 196 -10.38 6.44 -22.97
CA ARG A 196 -11.81 6.47 -23.33
C ARG A 196 -11.92 7.08 -24.72
N ALA A 197 -12.47 6.31 -25.67
CA ALA A 197 -12.96 6.85 -26.92
C ALA A 197 -13.75 8.13 -26.62
N PRO A 198 -13.59 9.21 -27.41
CA PRO A 198 -14.29 10.46 -27.15
C PRO A 198 -15.78 10.13 -27.06
N THR A 199 -16.34 10.26 -25.85
CA THR A 199 -17.77 10.16 -25.68
C THR A 199 -18.40 11.22 -26.57
N PRO A 200 -19.48 10.91 -27.30
CA PRO A 200 -20.21 11.95 -28.03
C PRO A 200 -20.53 13.06 -27.02
N ARG A 201 -20.26 14.32 -27.39
CA ARG A 201 -20.39 15.49 -26.50
C ARG A 201 -21.78 15.50 -25.85
N TYR A 202 -21.86 14.97 -24.64
CA TYR A 202 -22.97 15.25 -23.74
C TYR A 202 -22.60 16.52 -22.96
N PRO A 203 -23.56 17.44 -22.77
CA PRO A 203 -23.29 18.71 -22.11
C PRO A 203 -22.80 18.48 -20.66
N GLU A 204 -21.90 19.34 -20.19
CA GLU A 204 -21.09 19.18 -18.96
C GLU A 204 -21.88 18.84 -17.69
N TRP A 205 -23.16 19.21 -17.62
CA TRP A 205 -24.05 18.89 -16.50
C TRP A 205 -24.43 17.40 -16.39
N LEU A 206 -24.14 16.58 -17.42
CA LEU A 206 -24.29 15.12 -17.37
C LEU A 206 -23.04 14.39 -16.86
N MET A 207 -21.87 15.05 -16.80
CA MET A 207 -20.63 14.44 -16.28
C MET A 207 -20.59 14.36 -14.75
N TYR A 208 -21.43 15.16 -14.07
CA TYR A 208 -21.61 15.17 -12.62
C TYR A 208 -22.80 14.31 -12.16
N ARG A 209 -23.06 13.16 -12.79
CA ARG A 209 -23.96 12.18 -12.15
C ARG A 209 -23.22 11.57 -10.96
N PRO A 210 -23.80 11.55 -9.74
CA PRO A 210 -23.32 10.66 -8.70
C PRO A 210 -23.35 9.22 -9.26
N PRO A 211 -22.39 8.36 -8.87
CA PRO A 211 -22.28 7.03 -9.43
C PRO A 211 -23.61 6.30 -9.25
N HIS A 212 -24.22 5.89 -10.36
CA HIS A 212 -25.36 4.99 -10.29
C HIS A 212 -24.92 3.76 -9.48
N PRO A 213 -25.69 3.35 -8.45
CA PRO A 213 -25.40 2.12 -7.75
C PRO A 213 -25.40 0.98 -8.76
N ILE A 214 -24.35 0.17 -8.71
CA ILE A 214 -24.21 -1.07 -9.47
C ILE A 214 -25.55 -1.81 -9.34
N PRO A 215 -26.21 -2.20 -10.45
CA PRO A 215 -27.45 -2.95 -10.35
C PRO A 215 -27.16 -4.22 -9.58
N THR A 216 -27.79 -4.35 -8.41
CA THR A 216 -27.81 -5.57 -7.64
C THR A 216 -28.49 -6.62 -8.51
N VAL A 217 -27.71 -7.57 -9.02
CA VAL A 217 -28.26 -8.80 -9.58
C VAL A 217 -28.93 -9.51 -8.41
N ARG A 218 -30.26 -9.40 -8.32
CA ARG A 218 -31.05 -10.26 -7.44
C ARG A 218 -30.96 -11.68 -8.04
N TYR A 219 -30.39 -12.59 -7.27
CA TYR A 219 -30.62 -14.02 -7.45
C TYR A 219 -32.07 -14.35 -7.09
#